data_AF-A0A7V5CA82-F1
#
_entry.id   AF-A0A7V5CA82-F1
#
_cell.length_a   1.000
_cell.length_b   1.000
_cell.length_c   1.000
_cell.angle_alpha   90.00
_cell.angle_beta   90.00
_cell.angle_gamma   90.00
#
_symmetry.space_group_name_H-M   'P 1'
#
loop_
_entity.id
_entity.type
_entity.pdbx_description
1 polymer ?
#
loop_
_entity_poly.entity_id
_entity_poly.type
_entity_poly.pdbx_seq_one_letter_code
_entity_poly.pdbx_strand_id
1 'polypeptide(L)'
;MGTAPQGAIFMAPDNHVMDEAHHAPVWVKISPFIAMVTGFLVAFWFYIVNPALPKRLAESQPHLYRLLLNKYYFDEVYDFVFIGGARALGRLLWKRGDGTLIDGAINGLALGLVPWFTRLAGRLQTGYVFTYAFAMVIGVVVLITIMAMTGGAN
;
A
#
# COMPACT_ATOMS: atom_id res chain seq x y z
N MET A 1 43.39 -1.80 13.96
CA MET A 1 42.34 -1.39 13.00
C MET A 1 41.68 -0.13 13.56
N GLY A 2 41.95 1.03 12.97
CA GLY A 2 41.36 2.29 13.42
C GLY A 2 39.89 2.36 13.02
N THR A 3 39.01 2.67 13.97
CA THR A 3 37.59 2.90 13.73
C THR A 3 37.40 4.13 12.83
N ALA A 4 36.66 4.00 11.73
CA ALA A 4 36.36 5.13 10.84
C ALA A 4 35.61 6.24 11.60
N PRO A 5 35.93 7.53 11.35
CA PRO A 5 35.26 8.65 12.01
C PRO A 5 33.78 8.67 11.63
N GLN A 6 32.91 8.56 12.63
CA GLN A 6 31.46 8.63 12.42
C GLN A 6 31.06 10.06 12.06
N GLY A 7 30.63 10.26 10.81
CA GLY A 7 30.07 11.53 10.31
C GLY A 7 30.93 12.27 9.27
N ALA A 8 32.13 11.81 8.96
CA ALA A 8 32.96 12.35 7.89
C ALA A 8 33.11 11.34 6.74
N ILE A 9 33.29 11.83 5.51
CA ILE A 9 33.67 10.98 4.37
C ILE A 9 35.02 10.35 4.71
N PHE A 10 35.03 9.03 4.94
CA PHE A 10 36.26 8.29 5.23
C PHE A 10 37.14 8.24 3.98
N MET A 11 38.22 9.01 3.98
CA MET A 11 39.26 8.95 2.96
C MET A 11 40.24 7.84 3.34
N ALA A 12 40.16 6.69 2.65
CA ALA A 12 41.13 5.63 2.83
C ALA A 12 42.54 6.13 2.47
N PRO A 13 43.62 5.65 3.12
CA PRO A 13 45.00 6.05 2.82
C PRO A 13 45.40 5.87 1.35
N ASP A 14 44.78 4.91 0.65
CA ASP A 14 44.99 4.59 -0.77
C ASP A 14 44.03 5.35 -1.71
N ASN A 15 43.23 6.31 -1.20
CA ASN A 15 42.25 7.04 -2.00
C ASN A 15 42.90 8.20 -2.77
N HIS A 16 43.47 7.90 -3.94
CA HIS A 16 44.11 8.89 -4.82
C HIS A 16 43.15 9.58 -5.80
N VAL A 17 41.85 9.30 -5.74
CA VAL A 17 40.85 9.81 -6.69
C VAL A 17 40.88 11.34 -6.82
N MET A 18 41.08 12.05 -5.72
CA MET A 18 41.14 13.52 -5.73
C MET A 18 42.45 14.04 -6.33
N ASP A 19 43.57 13.35 -6.12
CA ASP A 19 44.88 13.72 -6.67
C ASP A 19 44.94 13.42 -8.18
N GLU A 20 44.45 12.25 -8.59
CA GLU A 20 44.31 11.85 -9.99
C GLU A 20 43.37 12.79 -10.77
N ALA A 21 42.29 13.29 -10.13
CA ALA A 21 41.41 14.30 -10.73
C ALA A 21 42.15 15.62 -11.02
N HIS A 22 43.17 15.99 -10.23
CA HIS A 22 44.00 17.15 -10.53
C HIS A 22 44.94 16.91 -11.71
N HIS A 23 45.32 15.66 -11.97
CA HIS A 23 46.10 15.25 -13.14
C HIS A 23 45.23 14.98 -14.38
N ALA A 24 43.92 15.17 -14.29
CA ALA A 24 43.04 15.04 -15.45
C ALA A 24 43.52 15.93 -16.61
N PRO A 25 43.48 15.41 -17.85
CA PRO A 25 43.90 16.17 -19.03
C PRO A 25 43.16 17.52 -19.14
N VAL A 26 43.87 18.54 -19.60
CA VAL A 26 43.36 19.93 -19.69
C VAL A 26 42.07 20.01 -20.52
N TRP A 27 41.92 19.19 -21.57
CA TRP A 27 40.72 19.18 -22.40
C TRP A 27 39.46 18.77 -21.62
N VAL A 28 39.60 17.84 -20.65
CA VAL A 28 38.48 17.42 -19.79
C VAL A 28 38.06 18.60 -18.91
N LYS A 29 39.02 19.36 -18.38
CA LYS A 29 38.77 20.53 -17.53
C LYS A 29 38.08 21.66 -18.28
N ILE A 30 38.41 21.85 -19.56
CA ILE A 30 37.82 22.90 -20.42
C ILE A 30 36.49 22.45 -21.04
N SER A 31 36.24 21.15 -21.16
CA SER A 31 35.03 20.62 -21.84
C SER A 31 33.68 21.14 -21.29
N PRO A 32 33.47 21.34 -19.97
CA PRO A 32 32.19 21.87 -19.47
C PRO A 32 32.00 23.33 -19.88
N PHE A 33 33.09 24.11 -19.95
CA PHE A 33 33.03 25.51 -20.41
C PHE A 33 32.65 25.59 -21.89
N ILE A 34 33.25 24.73 -22.72
CA ILE A 34 32.87 24.64 -24.15
C ILE A 34 31.41 24.19 -24.29
N ALA A 35 30.98 23.17 -23.55
CA ALA A 35 29.59 22.69 -23.57
C ALA A 35 28.61 23.80 -23.15
N MET A 36 28.95 24.58 -22.12
CA MET A 36 28.16 25.73 -21.68
C MET A 36 28.04 26.80 -22.77
N VAL A 37 29.15 27.23 -23.37
CA VAL A 37 29.15 28.27 -24.42
C VAL A 37 28.37 27.80 -25.64
N THR A 38 28.58 26.56 -26.09
CA THR A 38 27.83 26.00 -27.22
C THR A 38 26.34 25.89 -26.92
N GLY A 39 25.95 25.40 -25.75
CA GLY A 39 24.55 25.35 -25.31
C GLY A 39 23.91 26.75 -25.26
N PHE A 40 24.63 27.75 -24.75
CA PHE A 40 24.19 29.14 -24.74
C PHE A 40 23.97 29.70 -26.15
N LEU A 41 24.92 29.50 -27.07
CA LEU A 41 24.80 29.98 -28.44
C LEU A 41 23.62 29.33 -29.18
N VAL A 42 23.41 28.02 -28.99
CA VAL A 42 22.26 27.30 -29.56
C VAL A 42 20.95 27.84 -29.01
N ALA A 43 20.86 28.04 -27.69
CA ALA A 43 19.67 28.60 -27.06
C ALA A 43 19.41 30.04 -27.53
N PHE A 44 20.44 30.89 -27.58
CA PHE A 44 20.33 32.26 -28.09
C PHE A 44 19.79 32.27 -29.53
N TRP A 45 20.31 31.39 -30.38
CA TRP A 45 19.85 31.28 -31.76
C TRP A 45 18.38 30.82 -31.85
N PHE A 46 17.99 29.83 -31.04
CA PHE A 46 16.63 29.26 -31.05
C PHE A 46 15.57 30.17 -30.44
N TYR A 47 15.93 30.99 -29.44
CA TYR A 47 14.95 31.79 -28.69
C TYR A 47 15.00 33.29 -28.98
N ILE A 48 16.12 33.83 -29.45
CA ILE A 48 16.27 35.27 -29.74
C ILE A 48 16.34 35.53 -31.24
N VAL A 49 17.18 34.81 -31.97
CA VAL A 49 17.40 35.08 -33.41
C VAL A 49 16.27 34.53 -34.28
N ASN A 50 15.86 33.27 -34.07
CA ASN A 50 14.79 32.66 -34.85
C ASN A 50 13.90 31.71 -34.01
N PRO A 51 12.85 32.25 -33.37
CA PRO A 51 11.89 31.48 -32.57
C PRO A 51 11.10 30.41 -33.34
N ALA A 52 11.13 30.38 -34.67
CA ALA A 52 10.46 29.34 -35.45
C ALA A 52 11.22 28.00 -35.47
N LEU A 53 12.53 28.01 -35.22
CA LEU A 53 13.38 26.82 -35.21
C LEU A 53 12.95 25.76 -34.16
N PRO A 54 12.75 26.10 -32.87
CA PRO A 54 12.32 25.11 -31.89
C PRO A 54 10.97 24.48 -32.23
N LYS A 55 10.04 25.27 -32.80
CA LYS A 55 8.74 24.75 -33.26
C LYS A 55 8.91 23.73 -34.39
N ARG A 56 9.72 24.04 -35.40
CA ARG A 56 10.01 23.12 -36.52
C ARG A 56 10.69 21.83 -36.05
N LEU A 57 11.57 21.93 -35.06
CA LEU A 57 12.23 20.76 -34.45
C LEU A 57 11.23 19.89 -33.67
N ALA A 58 10.30 20.50 -32.93
CA ALA A 58 9.24 19.78 -32.25
C ALA A 58 8.27 19.09 -33.24
N GLU A 59 7.99 19.72 -34.38
CA GLU A 59 7.15 19.17 -35.44
C GLU A 59 7.83 18.02 -36.20
N SER A 60 9.16 18.05 -36.37
CA SER A 60 9.89 16.99 -37.06
C SER A 60 10.07 15.74 -36.18
N GLN A 61 10.16 15.90 -34.86
CA GLN A 61 10.29 14.81 -33.90
C GLN A 61 9.22 14.86 -32.80
N PRO A 62 7.94 14.68 -33.16
CA PRO A 62 6.83 14.86 -32.24
C PRO A 62 6.85 13.84 -31.08
N HIS A 63 7.35 12.63 -31.32
CA HIS A 63 7.46 11.59 -30.29
C HIS A 63 8.49 11.95 -29.22
N LEU A 64 9.69 12.36 -29.62
CA LEU A 64 10.75 12.76 -28.70
C LEU A 64 10.34 14.03 -27.95
N TYR A 65 9.76 15.00 -28.66
CA TYR A 65 9.22 16.21 -28.04
C TYR A 65 8.18 15.90 -26.97
N ARG A 66 7.18 15.04 -27.27
CA ARG A 66 6.16 14.63 -26.29
C ARG A 66 6.74 13.88 -25.11
N LEU A 67 7.78 13.07 -25.31
CA LEU A 67 8.46 12.36 -24.23
C LEU A 67 9.17 13.32 -23.27
N LEU A 68 9.90 14.31 -23.80
CA LEU A 68 10.54 15.33 -22.97
C LEU A 68 9.51 16.27 -22.33
N LEU A 69 8.45 16.62 -23.06
CA LEU A 69 7.36 17.49 -22.60
C LEU A 69 6.60 16.86 -21.43
N ASN A 70 6.29 15.57 -21.51
CA ASN A 70 5.59 14.82 -20.46
C ASN A 70 6.57 14.24 -19.42
N LYS A 71 7.74 14.86 -19.22
CA LYS A 71 8.74 14.45 -18.21
C LYS A 71 9.04 12.95 -18.21
N TYR A 72 9.28 12.38 -19.39
CA TYR A 72 9.54 10.95 -19.58
C TYR A 72 8.39 10.01 -19.17
N TYR A 73 7.17 10.53 -18.99
CA TYR A 73 5.99 9.80 -18.51
C TYR A 73 6.17 9.12 -17.14
N PHE A 74 7.14 9.58 -16.34
CA PHE A 74 7.48 8.94 -15.07
C PHE A 74 6.34 9.07 -14.06
N ASP A 75 5.73 10.25 -14.00
CA ASP A 75 4.63 10.57 -13.07
C ASP A 75 3.40 9.70 -13.39
N GLU A 76 3.05 9.54 -14.67
CA GLU A 76 1.89 8.77 -15.13
C GLU A 76 2.08 7.27 -14.93
N VAL A 77 3.29 6.75 -15.22
CA VAL A 77 3.62 5.35 -14.96
C VAL A 77 3.56 5.08 -13.46
N TYR A 78 4.06 6.00 -12.63
CA TYR A 78 4.02 5.85 -11.19
C TYR A 78 2.58 5.84 -10.65
N ASP A 79 1.73 6.78 -11.10
CA ASP A 79 0.33 6.82 -10.70
C ASP A 79 -0.44 5.58 -11.17
N PHE A 80 -0.19 5.10 -12.38
CA PHE A 80 -0.85 3.90 -12.88
C PHE A 80 -0.43 2.63 -12.13
N VAL A 81 0.88 2.39 -12.02
CA VAL A 81 1.43 1.14 -11.49
C VAL A 81 1.33 1.07 -9.98
N PHE A 82 1.82 2.10 -9.28
CA PHE A 82 1.91 2.07 -7.82
C PHE A 82 0.63 2.57 -7.17
N ILE A 83 0.17 3.77 -7.53
CA ILE A 83 -0.98 4.39 -6.86
C ILE A 83 -2.27 3.66 -7.25
N GLY A 84 -2.50 3.47 -8.55
CA GLY A 84 -3.63 2.75 -9.11
C GLY A 84 -3.66 1.30 -8.64
N GLY A 85 -2.52 0.62 -8.71
CA GLY A 85 -2.34 -0.74 -8.19
C GLY A 85 -2.66 -0.86 -6.71
N ALA A 86 -2.08 0.00 -5.87
CA ALA A 86 -2.33 0.00 -4.42
C ALA A 86 -3.80 0.30 -4.09
N ARG A 87 -4.42 1.28 -4.76
CA ARG A 87 -5.86 1.58 -4.59
C ARG A 87 -6.75 0.41 -5.01
N ALA A 88 -6.41 -0.27 -6.11
CA ALA A 88 -7.16 -1.44 -6.58
C ALA A 88 -7.04 -2.61 -5.60
N LEU A 89 -5.83 -2.90 -5.12
CA LEU A 89 -5.57 -3.92 -4.11
C LEU A 89 -6.29 -3.60 -2.79
N GLY A 90 -6.22 -2.35 -2.32
CA GLY A 90 -6.93 -1.92 -1.12
C GLY A 90 -8.45 -2.10 -1.24
N ARG A 91 -9.03 -1.73 -2.39
CA ARG A 91 -10.47 -1.96 -2.65
C ARG A 91 -10.83 -3.44 -2.72
N LEU A 92 -9.95 -4.27 -3.29
CA LEU A 92 -10.14 -5.71 -3.37
C LEU A 92 -10.18 -6.32 -1.98
N LEU A 93 -9.21 -5.98 -1.13
CA LEU A 93 -9.11 -6.45 0.24
C LEU A 93 -10.30 -5.96 1.10
N TRP A 94 -10.70 -4.69 0.96
CA TRP A 94 -11.87 -4.16 1.66
C TRP A 94 -13.17 -4.86 1.25
N LYS A 95 -13.45 -4.96 -0.05
CA LYS A 95 -14.72 -5.54 -0.53
C LYS A 95 -14.81 -7.04 -0.32
N ARG A 96 -13.73 -7.79 -0.58
CA ARG A 96 -13.72 -9.25 -0.43
C ARG A 96 -13.43 -9.71 0.99
N GLY A 97 -12.57 -9.01 1.72
CA GLY A 97 -12.22 -9.35 3.09
C GLY A 97 -13.29 -8.90 4.07
N ASP A 98 -13.54 -7.60 4.13
CA ASP A 98 -14.39 -7.01 5.16
C ASP A 98 -15.88 -7.17 4.83
N GLY A 99 -16.30 -6.64 3.68
CA GLY A 99 -17.72 -6.61 3.29
C GLY A 99 -18.36 -7.98 2.99
N THR A 100 -17.58 -9.04 2.76
CA THR A 100 -18.16 -10.37 2.49
C THR A 100 -18.11 -11.25 3.73
N LEU A 101 -17.02 -11.17 4.52
CA LEU A 101 -16.85 -12.01 5.70
C LEU A 101 -17.63 -11.45 6.90
N ILE A 102 -17.60 -10.13 7.11
CA ILE A 102 -18.26 -9.49 8.26
C ILE A 102 -19.76 -9.36 8.04
N ASP A 103 -20.20 -8.77 6.92
CA ASP A 103 -21.65 -8.65 6.65
C ASP A 103 -22.30 -10.01 6.45
N GLY A 104 -21.60 -10.98 5.85
CA GLY A 104 -22.10 -12.35 5.69
C GLY A 104 -22.28 -13.09 7.01
N ALA A 105 -21.30 -12.99 7.92
CA ALA A 105 -21.37 -13.63 9.22
C ALA A 105 -22.39 -12.95 10.14
N ILE A 106 -22.40 -11.62 10.20
CA ILE A 106 -23.32 -10.87 11.07
C ILE A 106 -24.76 -11.02 10.59
N ASN A 107 -25.05 -10.89 9.29
CA ASN A 107 -26.41 -11.11 8.79
C ASN A 107 -26.83 -12.58 8.93
N GLY A 108 -25.93 -13.54 8.74
CA GLY A 108 -26.24 -14.96 8.96
C GLY A 108 -26.62 -15.28 10.41
N LEU A 109 -25.90 -14.70 11.37
CA LEU A 109 -26.21 -14.84 12.80
C LEU A 109 -27.51 -14.11 13.18
N ALA A 110 -27.64 -12.85 12.77
CA ALA A 110 -28.75 -11.99 13.17
C ALA A 110 -30.08 -12.36 12.48
N LEU A 111 -30.06 -12.75 11.21
CA LEU A 111 -31.27 -13.08 10.44
C LEU A 111 -31.60 -14.57 10.44
N GLY A 112 -30.63 -15.44 10.67
CA GLY A 112 -30.83 -16.90 10.66
C GLY A 112 -30.94 -17.49 12.06
N LEU A 113 -29.86 -17.44 12.82
CA LEU A 113 -29.72 -18.15 14.10
C LEU A 113 -30.60 -17.58 15.19
N VAL A 114 -30.59 -16.26 15.38
CA VAL A 114 -31.39 -15.60 16.43
C VAL A 114 -32.89 -15.86 16.26
N PRO A 115 -33.52 -15.60 15.09
CA PRO A 115 -34.95 -15.83 14.92
C PRO A 115 -35.34 -17.31 14.97
N TRP A 116 -34.45 -18.21 14.55
CA TRP A 116 -34.67 -19.65 14.67
C TRP A 116 -34.74 -20.10 16.13
N PHE A 117 -33.78 -19.67 16.97
CA PHE A 117 -33.81 -19.95 18.40
C PHE A 117 -35.01 -19.31 19.10
N THR A 118 -35.35 -18.06 18.77
CA THR A 118 -36.53 -17.39 19.34
C THR A 118 -37.82 -18.12 18.98
N ARG A 119 -37.97 -18.61 17.74
CA ARG A 119 -39.13 -19.41 17.32
C ARG A 119 -39.17 -20.77 18.02
N LEU A 120 -38.03 -21.42 18.21
CA LEU A 120 -37.95 -22.70 18.92
C LEU A 120 -38.33 -22.53 20.40
N ALA A 121 -37.78 -21.51 21.06
CA ALA A 121 -38.13 -21.16 22.44
C ALA A 121 -39.62 -20.81 22.59
N GLY A 122 -40.18 -20.05 21.65
CA GLY A 122 -41.60 -19.74 21.63
C GLY A 122 -42.50 -20.97 21.46
N ARG A 123 -42.07 -21.98 20.69
CA ARG A 123 -42.80 -23.25 20.55
C ARG A 123 -42.76 -24.12 21.80
N LEU A 124 -41.70 -24.03 22.60
CA LEU A 124 -41.61 -24.72 23.88
C LEU A 124 -42.56 -24.11 24.93
N GLN A 125 -42.95 -22.85 24.75
CA GLN A 125 -43.94 -22.16 25.58
C GLN A 125 -45.37 -22.55 25.16
N THR A 126 -45.76 -23.80 25.43
CA THR A 126 -47.02 -24.41 24.99
C THR A 126 -48.27 -23.97 25.77
N GLY A 127 -48.10 -23.24 26.89
CA GLY A 127 -49.22 -22.75 27.73
C GLY A 127 -49.88 -23.82 28.62
N TYR A 128 -49.51 -25.09 28.48
CA TYR A 128 -50.02 -26.19 29.30
C TYR A 128 -49.26 -26.31 30.63
N VAL A 129 -50.00 -26.24 31.75
CA VAL A 129 -49.44 -26.32 33.12
C VAL A 129 -48.67 -27.62 33.36
N PHE A 130 -49.13 -28.72 32.77
CA PHE A 130 -48.47 -30.03 32.89
C PHE A 130 -47.04 -30.02 32.35
N THR A 131 -46.81 -29.38 31.21
CA THR A 131 -45.48 -29.27 30.59
C THR A 131 -44.50 -28.50 31.48
N TYR A 132 -44.98 -27.45 32.16
CA TYR A 132 -44.17 -26.68 33.10
C TYR A 132 -43.82 -27.50 34.36
N ALA A 133 -44.80 -28.20 34.95
CA ALA A 133 -44.55 -29.05 36.11
C ALA A 133 -43.54 -30.17 35.80
N PHE A 134 -43.66 -30.80 34.63
CA PHE A 134 -42.72 -31.81 34.16
C PHE A 134 -41.30 -31.25 33.98
N ALA A 135 -41.17 -30.06 33.37
CA ALA A 135 -39.89 -29.39 33.19
C ALA A 135 -39.21 -29.05 34.54
N MET A 136 -39.99 -28.64 35.56
CA MET A 136 -39.44 -28.37 36.90
C MET A 136 -38.87 -29.63 37.55
N VAL A 137 -39.56 -30.76 37.47
CA VAL A 137 -39.08 -32.03 38.04
C VAL A 137 -37.77 -32.45 37.37
N ILE A 138 -37.70 -32.39 36.04
CA ILE A 138 -36.45 -32.67 35.31
C ILE A 138 -35.33 -31.72 35.76
N GLY A 139 -35.61 -30.42 35.86
CA GLY A 139 -34.64 -29.42 36.30
C GLY A 139 -34.06 -29.73 37.68
N VAL A 140 -34.90 -30.09 38.65
CA VAL A 140 -34.47 -30.47 40.00
C VAL A 140 -33.60 -31.74 39.97
N VAL A 141 -34.01 -32.77 39.23
CA VAL A 141 -33.24 -34.02 39.10
C VAL A 141 -31.86 -33.77 38.49
N VAL A 142 -31.79 -32.95 37.43
CA VAL A 142 -30.51 -32.59 36.78
C VAL A 142 -29.62 -31.81 37.74
N LEU A 143 -30.16 -30.82 38.46
CA LEU A 143 -29.38 -30.04 39.43
C LEU A 143 -28.83 -30.91 40.56
N ILE A 144 -29.65 -31.81 41.11
CA ILE A 144 -29.21 -32.77 42.14
C ILE A 144 -28.13 -33.70 41.59
N THR A 145 -28.29 -34.18 40.35
CA THR A 145 -27.31 -35.08 39.71
C THR A 145 -25.97 -34.37 39.50
N ILE A 146 -25.98 -33.15 38.97
CA ILE A 146 -24.76 -32.34 38.78
C ILE A 146 -24.11 -32.09 40.14
N MET A 147 -24.88 -31.68 41.14
CA MET A 147 -24.39 -31.39 42.49
C MET A 147 -23.82 -32.64 43.17
N ALA A 148 -24.44 -33.81 42.99
CA ALA A 148 -23.93 -35.07 43.52
C ALA A 148 -22.61 -35.48 42.85
N MET A 149 -22.49 -35.31 41.52
CA MET A 149 -21.28 -35.64 40.77
C MET A 149 -20.13 -34.66 41.01
N THR A 150 -20.41 -33.37 41.19
CA THR A 150 -19.38 -32.34 41.42
C THR A 150 -19.09 -32.11 42.91
N GLY A 151 -20.08 -32.28 43.78
CA GLY A 151 -19.96 -32.14 45.23
C GLY A 151 -19.44 -33.39 45.96
N GLY A 152 -19.43 -34.56 45.31
CA GLY A 152 -18.78 -35.78 45.80
C GLY A 152 -17.31 -35.93 45.36
N ALA A 153 -16.75 -34.94 44.65
CA ALA A 153 -15.42 -34.97 44.05
C ALA A 153 -14.40 -34.05 44.75
N ASN A 154 -14.64 -33.65 46.01
CA ASN A 154 -13.66 -33.03 46.91
C ASN A 154 -13.73 -33.67 48.30
#